data_AF-A0A8S2A6E7-F1
#
_entry.id   AF-A0A8S2A6E7-F1
#
_cell.length_a   1.000
_cell.length_b   1.000
_cell.length_c   1.000
_cell.angle_alpha   90.00
_cell.angle_beta   90.00
_cell.angle_gamma   90.00
#
_symmetry.space_group_name_H-M   'P 1'
#
loop_
_entity.id
_entity.type
_entity.pdbx_description
1 polymer ?
#
loop_
_entity_poly.entity_id
_entity_poly.type
_entity_poly.pdbx_seq_one_letter_code
_entity_poly.pdbx_strand_id
1 'polypeptide(L)'
;MVWCNHCGKNVPGIRPDDGALSCDLCGRILENFNFSTEVTFVKNAAGQSQASGNIVKSVQSGMSSSRERRNRIAKDELMNLRDALGIGDQRDDVIVMASKFFGMALDHNFTKGRRSELVLSSCLYLTCSATGADRFAVPSNSGGPRSSNIYSLILAITKL
;
A
#
# COMPACT_ATOMS: atom_id res chain seq x y z
N MET A 1 -17.62 6.49 -18.45
CA MET A 1 -18.82 6.15 -19.24
C MET A 1 -19.98 6.11 -18.25
N VAL A 2 -20.97 7.00 -18.38
CA VAL A 2 -22.00 7.27 -17.36
C VAL A 2 -23.41 7.09 -17.92
N TRP A 3 -24.34 6.62 -17.09
CA TRP A 3 -25.72 6.38 -17.52
C TRP A 3 -26.53 7.67 -17.56
N CYS A 4 -27.21 7.94 -18.68
CA CYS A 4 -28.11 9.08 -18.80
C CYS A 4 -29.58 8.62 -18.75
N ASN A 5 -30.32 9.04 -17.72
CA ASN A 5 -31.76 8.74 -17.59
C ASN A 5 -32.61 9.30 -18.73
N HIS A 6 -32.16 10.38 -19.39
CA HIS A 6 -32.91 10.99 -20.49
C HIS A 6 -32.66 10.31 -21.84
N CYS A 7 -31.43 9.87 -22.11
CA CYS A 7 -31.11 9.14 -23.33
C CYS A 7 -31.36 7.62 -23.22
N GLY A 8 -31.56 7.10 -22.01
CA GLY A 8 -31.78 5.67 -21.76
C GLY A 8 -30.60 4.78 -22.16
N LYS A 9 -29.38 5.33 -22.20
CA LYS A 9 -28.16 4.63 -22.62
C LYS A 9 -26.92 5.17 -21.91
N ASN A 10 -25.84 4.39 -21.95
CA ASN A 10 -24.55 4.79 -21.43
C ASN A 10 -23.87 5.75 -22.41
N VAL A 11 -23.51 6.94 -21.94
CA VAL A 11 -22.97 8.03 -22.77
C VAL A 11 -21.59 8.45 -22.28
N PRO A 12 -20.73 8.98 -23.17
CA PRO A 12 -19.58 9.77 -22.73
C PRO A 12 -20.11 11.04 -22.05
N GLY A 13 -19.60 11.32 -20.85
CA GLY A 13 -19.88 12.57 -20.17
C GLY A 13 -18.76 13.55 -20.47
N ILE A 14 -19.12 14.79 -20.77
CA ILE A 14 -18.17 15.88 -20.98
C ILE A 14 -18.28 16.88 -19.82
N ARG A 15 -17.16 17.47 -19.42
CA ARG A 15 -17.11 18.53 -18.41
C ARG A 15 -16.61 19.81 -19.07
N PRO A 16 -17.50 20.74 -19.44
CA PRO A 16 -17.08 22.06 -19.85
C PRO A 16 -16.44 22.77 -18.64
N ASP A 17 -15.23 23.30 -18.81
CA ASP A 17 -14.55 24.18 -17.85
C ASP A 17 -14.47 23.64 -16.41
N ASP A 18 -14.22 22.33 -16.26
CA ASP A 18 -14.20 21.61 -14.98
C ASP A 18 -15.51 21.73 -14.17
N GLY A 19 -16.62 22.12 -14.78
CA GLY A 19 -17.91 22.25 -14.13
C GLY A 19 -18.64 20.92 -13.92
N ALA A 20 -19.95 20.96 -14.14
CA ALA A 20 -20.81 19.79 -14.04
C ALA A 20 -20.56 18.83 -15.22
N LEU A 21 -20.63 17.52 -14.94
CA LEU A 21 -20.59 16.48 -15.97
C LEU A 21 -21.91 16.49 -16.73
N SER A 22 -21.88 16.85 -18.01
CA SER A 22 -23.04 16.85 -18.89
C SER A 22 -22.99 15.68 -19.88
N CYS A 23 -24.17 15.25 -20.33
CA CYS A 23 -24.29 14.31 -21.42
C CYS A 23 -24.00 15.02 -22.76
N ASP A 24 -23.08 14.46 -23.55
CA ASP A 24 -22.71 14.99 -24.87
C ASP A 24 -23.89 15.05 -25.86
N LEU A 25 -24.87 14.15 -25.72
CA LEU A 25 -26.00 14.04 -26.66
C LEU A 25 -27.22 14.91 -26.31
N CYS A 26 -27.50 15.11 -25.02
CA CYS A 26 -28.71 15.82 -24.59
C CYS A 26 -28.44 17.06 -23.72
N GLY A 27 -27.18 17.34 -23.41
CA GLY A 27 -26.78 18.48 -22.59
C GLY A 27 -27.20 18.40 -21.12
N ARG A 28 -27.90 17.34 -20.70
CA ARG A 28 -28.35 17.20 -19.31
C ARG A 28 -27.17 16.96 -18.37
N ILE A 29 -27.18 17.67 -17.25
CA ILE A 29 -26.23 17.47 -16.15
C ILE A 29 -26.50 16.12 -15.48
N LEU A 30 -25.47 15.27 -15.46
CA LEU A 30 -25.47 13.95 -14.83
C LEU A 30 -24.93 14.02 -13.40
N GLU A 31 -23.83 14.74 -13.20
CA GLU A 31 -23.19 14.91 -11.90
C GLU A 31 -22.72 16.36 -11.72
N ASN A 32 -22.91 16.92 -10.52
CA ASN A 32 -22.55 18.30 -10.21
C ASN A 32 -21.36 18.40 -9.23
N PHE A 33 -20.60 17.32 -9.06
CA PHE A 33 -19.43 17.32 -8.18
C PHE A 33 -18.16 17.64 -8.99
N ASN A 34 -17.51 18.75 -8.67
CA ASN A 34 -16.17 19.07 -9.15
C ASN A 34 -15.14 18.45 -8.19
N PHE A 35 -14.30 17.56 -8.72
CA PHE A 35 -13.17 17.00 -7.97
C PHE A 35 -11.91 17.65 -8.52
N SER A 36 -11.19 18.36 -7.66
CA SER A 36 -9.83 18.84 -7.97
C SER A 36 -8.81 17.90 -7.35
N THR A 37 -7.70 17.68 -8.04
CA THR A 37 -6.53 16.99 -7.48
C THR A 37 -5.76 17.86 -6.50
N GLU A 38 -5.91 19.19 -6.59
CA GLU A 38 -5.20 20.15 -5.76
C GLU A 38 -6.11 20.74 -4.68
N VAL A 39 -5.53 20.99 -3.49
CA VAL A 39 -6.25 21.59 -2.36
C VAL A 39 -6.31 23.10 -2.56
N THR A 40 -7.51 23.65 -2.68
CA THR A 40 -7.72 25.10 -2.73
C THR A 40 -7.76 25.68 -1.31
N PHE A 41 -7.05 26.78 -1.06
CA PHE A 41 -7.08 27.49 0.23
C PHE A 41 -7.86 28.79 0.10
N VAL A 42 -8.82 29.00 1.01
CA VAL A 42 -9.63 30.22 1.10
C VAL A 42 -9.27 30.95 2.38
N LYS A 43 -9.14 32.28 2.31
CA LYS A 43 -8.93 33.11 3.50
C LYS A 43 -10.27 33.40 4.17
N ASN A 44 -10.39 33.06 5.45
CA ASN A 44 -11.54 33.46 6.26
C ASN A 44 -11.50 34.97 6.50
N ALA A 45 -12.64 35.55 6.89
CA ALA A 45 -12.76 36.99 7.19
C ALA A 45 -11.77 37.47 8.27
N ALA A 46 -11.27 36.56 9.11
CA ALA A 46 -10.22 36.80 10.11
C ALA A 46 -8.77 36.69 9.57
N GLY A 47 -8.58 36.59 8.24
CA GLY A 47 -7.25 36.54 7.59
C GLY A 47 -6.55 35.19 7.64
N GLN A 48 -7.14 34.17 8.26
CA GLN A 48 -6.58 32.81 8.33
C GLN A 48 -6.87 32.03 7.04
N SER A 49 -5.87 31.33 6.50
CA SER A 49 -6.04 30.43 5.35
C SER A 49 -6.60 29.08 5.80
N GLN A 50 -7.74 28.66 5.26
CA GLN A 50 -8.36 27.36 5.49
C GLN A 50 -8.47 26.58 4.16
N ALA A 51 -8.20 25.27 4.19
CA ALA A 51 -8.44 24.40 3.05
C ALA A 51 -9.96 24.35 2.75
N SER A 52 -10.32 24.55 1.49
CA SER A 52 -11.70 24.55 1.01
C SER A 52 -12.10 23.19 0.49
N GLY A 53 -13.29 22.74 0.89
CA GLY A 53 -13.89 21.48 0.43
C GLY A 53 -13.63 20.30 1.37
N ASN A 54 -14.12 19.13 0.94
CA ASN A 54 -13.98 17.88 1.68
C ASN A 54 -13.00 16.96 0.94
N ILE A 55 -11.99 16.43 1.64
CA ILE A 55 -11.02 15.51 1.05
C ILE A 55 -11.67 14.13 0.97
N VAL A 56 -12.00 13.69 -0.25
CA VAL A 56 -12.46 12.32 -0.50
C VAL A 56 -11.25 11.40 -0.63
N LYS A 57 -11.10 10.45 0.30
CA LYS A 57 -10.09 9.39 0.20
C LYS A 57 -10.71 8.20 -0.53
N SER A 58 -9.95 7.50 -1.38
CA SER A 58 -10.42 6.28 -2.02
C SER A 58 -10.76 5.23 -0.96
N VAL A 59 -11.85 4.48 -1.15
CA VAL A 59 -12.33 3.40 -0.25
C VAL A 59 -11.28 2.31 0.04
N GLN A 60 -10.18 2.28 -0.72
CA GLN A 60 -9.02 1.43 -0.44
C GLN A 60 -8.28 1.84 0.85
N SER A 61 -8.57 3.02 1.40
CA SER A 61 -8.10 3.49 2.70
C SER A 61 -8.94 2.99 3.90
N GLY A 62 -9.64 1.87 3.74
CA GLY A 62 -10.12 1.02 4.85
C GLY A 62 -9.00 0.35 5.66
N MET A 63 -7.75 0.81 5.52
CA MET A 63 -6.64 0.43 6.38
C MET A 63 -6.92 0.95 7.79
N SER A 64 -7.44 0.07 8.65
CA SER A 64 -7.54 0.32 10.09
C SER A 64 -6.22 0.92 10.59
N SER A 65 -6.28 1.94 11.44
CA SER A 65 -5.11 2.54 12.08
C SER A 65 -4.17 1.50 12.72
N SER A 66 -4.73 0.37 13.18
CA SER A 66 -3.98 -0.78 13.67
C SER A 66 -3.10 -1.43 12.61
N ARG A 67 -3.59 -1.53 11.37
CA ARG A 67 -2.90 -2.18 10.25
C ARG A 67 -1.75 -1.31 9.72
N GLU A 68 -1.98 -0.01 9.60
CA GLU A 68 -0.91 0.94 9.25
C GLU A 68 0.20 0.93 10.30
N ARG A 69 -0.16 0.89 11.59
CA ARG A 69 0.81 0.77 12.68
C ARG A 69 1.65 -0.50 12.56
N ARG A 70 1.06 -1.65 12.26
CA ARG A 70 1.82 -2.91 12.08
C ARG A 70 2.76 -2.84 10.89
N ASN A 71 2.34 -2.21 9.79
CA ASN A 71 3.20 -2.04 8.62
C ASN A 71 4.39 -1.11 8.94
N ARG A 72 4.15 -0.01 9.67
CA ARG A 72 5.22 0.89 10.11
C ARG A 72 6.24 0.18 11.00
N ILE A 73 5.78 -0.57 12.00
CA ILE A 73 6.66 -1.36 12.89
C ILE A 73 7.44 -2.40 12.08
N ALA A 74 6.78 -3.11 11.17
CA ALA A 74 7.44 -4.10 10.32
C ALA A 74 8.52 -3.50 9.42
N LYS A 75 8.31 -2.31 8.86
CA LYS A 75 9.34 -1.61 8.07
C LYS A 75 10.57 -1.26 8.91
N ASP A 76 10.36 -0.78 10.14
CA ASP A 76 11.43 -0.45 11.07
C ASP A 76 12.26 -1.71 11.43
N GLU A 77 11.59 -2.82 11.74
CA GLU A 77 12.23 -4.11 12.01
C GLU A 77 12.98 -4.65 10.78
N LEU A 78 12.44 -4.47 9.57
CA LEU A 78 13.13 -4.87 8.34
C LEU A 78 14.40 -4.04 8.10
N MET A 79 14.39 -2.74 8.42
CA MET A 79 15.57 -1.88 8.38
C MET A 79 16.63 -2.34 9.39
N ASN A 80 16.22 -2.62 10.64
CA ASN A 80 17.11 -3.16 11.66
C ASN A 80 17.73 -4.50 11.24
N LEU A 81 16.93 -5.40 10.64
CA LEU A 81 17.42 -6.68 10.13
C LEU A 81 18.39 -6.50 8.96
N ARG A 82 18.12 -5.59 8.02
CA ARG A 82 19.05 -5.26 6.93
C ARG A 82 20.39 -4.77 7.46
N ASP A 83 20.36 -3.87 8.44
CA ASP A 83 21.56 -3.27 9.04
C ASP A 83 22.37 -4.32 9.78
N ALA A 84 21.71 -5.17 10.58
CA ALA A 84 22.34 -6.30 11.26
C ALA A 84 22.95 -7.34 10.28
N LEU A 85 22.35 -7.50 9.10
CA LEU A 85 22.82 -8.42 8.06
C LEU A 85 23.89 -7.80 7.15
N GLY A 86 24.20 -6.51 7.27
CA GLY A 86 25.17 -5.83 6.42
C GLY A 86 24.80 -5.86 4.94
N ILE A 87 23.49 -5.84 4.62
CA ILE A 87 22.98 -5.93 3.23
C ILE A 87 23.37 -4.71 2.37
N GLY A 88 23.98 -3.68 2.97
CA GLY A 88 24.43 -2.46 2.31
C GLY A 88 23.33 -1.42 2.31
N ASP A 89 23.66 -0.24 2.82
CA ASP A 89 22.70 0.85 3.10
C ASP A 89 21.98 1.38 1.85
N GLN A 90 22.49 1.07 0.66
CA GLN A 90 21.95 1.51 -0.62
C GLN A 90 20.79 0.65 -1.14
N ARG A 91 20.42 -0.43 -0.44
CA ARG A 91 19.39 -1.38 -0.87
C ARG A 91 18.02 -1.17 -0.21
N ASP A 92 17.51 0.05 -0.34
CA ASP A 92 16.17 0.41 0.12
C ASP A 92 15.06 -0.29 -0.70
N ASP A 93 15.37 -0.66 -1.94
CA ASP A 93 14.51 -1.46 -2.81
C ASP A 93 14.14 -2.83 -2.19
N VAL A 94 15.11 -3.47 -1.53
CA VAL A 94 14.91 -4.75 -0.81
C VAL A 94 13.92 -4.59 0.35
N ILE A 95 14.02 -3.49 1.12
CA ILE A 95 13.11 -3.19 2.23
C ILE A 95 11.70 -2.89 1.71
N VAL A 96 11.59 -2.06 0.67
CA VAL A 96 10.31 -1.72 0.05
C VAL A 96 9.63 -2.99 -0.45
N MET A 97 10.35 -3.86 -1.14
CA MET A 97 9.79 -5.12 -1.64
C MET A 97 9.42 -6.07 -0.49
N ALA A 98 10.24 -6.16 0.57
CA ALA A 98 9.96 -7.03 1.71
C ALA A 98 8.72 -6.57 2.48
N SER A 99 8.50 -5.24 2.57
CA SER A 99 7.30 -4.67 3.16
C SER A 99 6.03 -5.01 2.37
N LYS A 100 6.13 -5.15 1.03
CA LYS A 100 5.00 -5.61 0.19
C LYS A 100 4.66 -7.07 0.46
N PHE A 101 5.67 -7.94 0.52
CA PHE A 101 5.48 -9.35 0.89
C PHE A 101 4.87 -9.50 2.28
N PHE A 102 5.33 -8.72 3.25
CA PHE A 102 4.72 -8.69 4.58
C PHE A 102 3.28 -8.19 4.56
N GLY A 103 2.96 -7.20 3.73
CA GLY A 103 1.59 -6.73 3.50
C GLY A 103 0.65 -7.84 3.02
N MET A 104 1.08 -8.62 2.02
CA MET A 104 0.33 -9.77 1.53
C MET A 104 0.20 -10.86 2.60
N ALA A 105 1.27 -11.16 3.33
CA ALA A 105 1.22 -12.11 4.45
C ALA A 105 0.22 -11.67 5.55
N LEU A 106 0.09 -10.36 5.80
CA LEU A 106 -0.92 -9.82 6.71
C LEU A 106 -2.34 -10.02 6.18
N ASP A 107 -2.58 -9.84 4.87
CA ASP A 107 -3.90 -10.08 4.25
C ASP A 107 -4.35 -11.53 4.42
N HIS A 108 -3.40 -12.45 4.30
CA HIS A 108 -3.66 -13.89 4.47
C HIS A 108 -3.55 -14.37 5.92
N ASN A 109 -3.49 -13.47 6.91
CA ASN A 109 -3.40 -13.80 8.34
C ASN A 109 -2.18 -14.65 8.74
N PHE A 110 -1.09 -14.65 7.96
CA PHE A 110 0.11 -15.42 8.27
C PHE A 110 0.81 -15.00 9.57
N THR A 111 0.59 -13.76 10.02
CA THR A 111 1.14 -13.26 11.27
C THR A 111 0.34 -13.68 12.51
N LYS A 112 -0.82 -14.35 12.34
CA LYS A 112 -1.66 -14.78 13.47
C LYS A 112 -1.12 -16.11 14.01
N GLY A 113 -0.68 -16.11 15.27
CA GLY A 113 -0.16 -17.31 15.95
C GLY A 113 1.31 -17.65 15.63
N ARG A 114 2.00 -16.83 14.83
CA ARG A 114 3.42 -16.97 14.52
C ARG A 114 4.18 -15.75 15.03
N ARG A 115 5.47 -15.91 15.37
CA ARG A 115 6.32 -14.77 15.75
C ARG A 115 6.50 -13.85 14.55
N SER A 116 6.21 -12.56 14.72
CA SER A 116 6.35 -11.54 13.66
C SER A 116 7.77 -11.48 13.11
N GLU A 117 8.78 -11.59 13.97
CA GLU A 117 10.20 -11.64 13.60
C GLU A 117 10.50 -12.74 12.56
N LEU A 118 9.98 -13.95 12.76
CA LEU A 118 10.19 -15.07 11.83
C LEU A 118 9.56 -14.81 10.46
N VAL A 119 8.39 -14.18 10.44
CA VAL A 119 7.71 -13.81 9.19
C VAL A 119 8.52 -12.73 8.47
N LEU A 120 9.01 -11.71 9.19
CA LEU A 120 9.81 -10.63 8.61
C LEU A 120 11.14 -11.13 8.05
N SER A 121 11.87 -11.96 8.79
CA SER A 121 13.11 -12.58 8.31
C SER A 121 12.89 -13.44 7.06
N SER A 122 11.75 -14.16 6.99
CA SER A 122 11.40 -14.97 5.81
C SER A 122 11.07 -14.10 4.60
N CYS A 123 10.34 -13.00 4.78
CA CYS A 123 10.05 -12.04 3.72
C CYS A 123 11.31 -11.36 3.19
N LEU A 124 12.25 -11.01 4.08
CA LEU A 124 13.53 -10.42 3.70
C LEU A 124 14.41 -11.43 2.94
N TYR A 125 14.42 -12.70 3.37
CA TYR A 125 15.14 -13.76 2.66
C TYR A 125 14.61 -13.93 1.23
N LEU A 126 13.28 -13.96 1.07
CA LEU A 126 12.62 -14.06 -0.23
C LEU A 126 13.02 -12.91 -1.16
N THR A 127 13.03 -11.66 -0.68
CA THR A 127 13.43 -10.52 -1.52
C THR A 127 14.90 -10.53 -1.89
N CYS A 128 15.78 -10.93 -0.99
CA CYS A 128 17.20 -11.09 -1.30
C CYS A 128 17.42 -12.18 -2.35
N SER A 129 16.65 -13.28 -2.30
CA SER A 129 16.72 -14.33 -3.31
C SER A 129 16.17 -13.89 -4.67
N ALA A 130 15.11 -13.07 -4.70
CA ALA A 130 14.49 -12.59 -5.93
C ALA A 130 15.31 -11.53 -6.67
N THR A 131 16.10 -10.73 -5.93
CA THR A 131 16.91 -9.64 -6.48
C THR A 131 18.29 -10.09 -6.97
N GLY A 132 18.59 -11.40 -6.93
CA GLY A 132 19.89 -11.93 -7.38
C GLY A 132 21.06 -11.41 -6.53
N ALA A 133 20.80 -11.07 -5.26
CA ALA A 133 21.83 -10.72 -4.32
C ALA A 133 22.66 -11.97 -3.98
N ASP A 134 23.67 -12.26 -4.79
CA ASP A 134 24.55 -13.46 -4.76
C ASP A 134 25.41 -13.62 -3.47
N ARG A 135 24.89 -13.26 -2.29
CA ARG A 135 25.65 -13.36 -1.04
C ARG A 135 24.86 -13.76 0.21
N PHE A 136 23.59 -14.14 0.09
CA PHE A 136 22.83 -14.54 1.28
C PHE A 136 22.99 -16.03 1.62
N ALA A 137 24.14 -16.38 2.21
CA ALA A 137 24.20 -17.53 3.09
C ALA A 137 23.64 -17.10 4.46
N VAL A 138 22.49 -17.65 4.85
CA VAL A 138 21.98 -17.51 6.23
C VAL A 138 23.12 -17.93 7.16
N PRO A 139 23.61 -17.09 8.09
CA PRO A 139 24.51 -17.57 9.13
C PRO A 139 23.72 -18.57 9.99
N SER A 140 23.96 -19.85 9.75
CA SER A 140 23.38 -21.03 10.40
C SER A 140 23.72 -21.14 11.89
N ASN A 141 24.14 -20.05 12.54
CA ASN A 141 24.66 -20.07 13.90
C ASN A 141 23.72 -19.37 14.89
N SER A 142 22.50 -19.89 14.99
CA SER A 142 21.78 -19.89 16.26
C SER A 142 21.30 -21.32 16.51
N GLY A 143 22.10 -22.06 17.28
CA GLY A 143 21.79 -23.42 17.70
C GLY A 143 20.44 -23.48 18.41
N GLY A 144 19.44 -24.00 17.71
CA GLY A 144 18.12 -24.28 18.24
C GLY A 144 17.32 -25.16 17.28
N PRO A 145 16.44 -26.05 17.78
CA PRO A 145 15.74 -27.08 17.00
C PRO A 145 14.60 -26.53 16.09
N ARG A 146 14.77 -25.36 15.47
CA ARG A 146 13.69 -24.58 14.81
C ARG A 146 13.84 -24.41 13.29
N SER A 147 14.88 -24.95 12.66
CA SER A 147 15.17 -24.78 11.22
C SER A 147 14.09 -25.35 10.29
N SER A 148 13.24 -26.27 10.76
CA SER A 148 12.11 -26.81 9.99
C SER A 148 10.97 -25.82 9.75
N ASN A 149 10.83 -24.77 10.58
CA ASN A 149 9.73 -23.81 10.44
C ASN A 149 9.99 -22.69 9.43
N ILE A 150 11.26 -22.32 9.18
CA ILE A 150 11.57 -21.22 8.26
C ILE A 150 11.32 -21.65 6.80
N TYR A 151 11.78 -22.84 6.41
CA TYR A 151 11.54 -23.35 5.06
C TYR A 151 10.05 -23.57 4.78
N SER A 152 9.28 -24.05 5.76
CA SER A 152 7.83 -24.19 5.61
C SER A 152 7.11 -22.83 5.53
N LEU A 153 7.61 -21.79 6.22
CA LEU A 153 7.12 -20.43 6.06
C LEU A 153 7.41 -19.86 4.66
N ILE A 154 8.64 -20.01 4.18
CA ILE A 154 9.06 -19.53 2.86
C ILE A 154 8.22 -20.21 1.76
N LEU A 155 8.04 -21.53 1.84
CA LEU A 155 7.21 -22.28 0.90
C LEU A 155 5.73 -21.84 0.96
N ALA A 156 5.25 -21.51 2.15
CA ALA A 156 3.86 -21.09 2.36
C ALA A 156 3.61 -19.64 1.88
N ILE A 157 4.58 -18.74 2.03
CA ILE A 157 4.51 -17.36 1.50
C ILE A 157 4.63 -17.35 -0.04
N THR A 158 5.41 -18.26 -0.63
CA THR A 158 5.54 -18.39 -2.09
C THR A 158 4.27 -18.96 -2.76
N LYS A 159 3.38 -19.61 -1.98
CA LYS A 159 2.11 -20.18 -2.44
C LYS A 159 0.90 -19.27 -2.18
N LEU A 160 1.11 -18.06 -1.65
CA LEU A 160 0.10 -17.00 -1.56
C LEU A 160 -0.09 -16.32 -2.91
#